data_AF-A0A641RKT8-F1
#
_entry.id   AF-A0A641RKT8-F1
#
_cell.length_a   1.000
_cell.length_b   1.000
_cell.length_c   1.000
_cell.angle_alpha   90.00
_cell.angle_beta   90.00
_cell.angle_gamma   90.00
#
_symmetry.space_group_name_H-M   'P 1'
#
loop_
_entity.id
_entity.type
_entity.pdbx_description
1 polymer ?
#
loop_
_entity_poly.entity_id
_entity_poly.type
_entity_poly.pdbx_seq_one_letter_code
_entity_poly.pdbx_strand_id
1 'polypeptide(L)'
;YRGHVLTEEDLKALNQTGNLGKAVDVVIDYRTKETKSCYLSKDPVTNELFHMPVEQARIPRKVKDYTLSPKEYDAAVRGEEVPIRFKSDNGKFYATSIQMSAAERGVEFLWERSTKKLEEAQKQGQEQDGSQQQPHAPVQVAGKPRKKEEASQQAEKKPRTRKPSITPKM
;
A
#
# COMPACT_ATOMS: atom_id res chain seq x y z
N TYR A 1 -25.26 -2.27 -5.72
CA TYR A 1 -24.87 -3.70 -5.66
C TYR A 1 -25.84 -4.47 -4.77
N ARG A 2 -26.44 -5.58 -5.25
CA ARG A 2 -27.31 -6.48 -4.47
C ARG A 2 -28.36 -5.78 -3.57
N GLY A 3 -29.09 -4.81 -4.12
CA GLY A 3 -30.09 -4.01 -3.41
C GLY A 3 -29.56 -2.73 -2.74
N HIS A 4 -28.30 -2.72 -2.31
CA HIS A 4 -27.64 -1.52 -1.77
C HIS A 4 -27.23 -0.53 -2.89
N VAL A 5 -27.39 0.77 -2.66
CA VAL A 5 -26.89 1.84 -3.55
C VAL A 5 -25.53 2.28 -3.02
N LEU A 6 -24.50 2.17 -3.85
CA LEU A 6 -23.14 2.63 -3.50
C LEU A 6 -23.05 4.14 -3.75
N THR A 7 -22.58 4.90 -2.75
CA THR A 7 -22.31 6.34 -2.89
C THR A 7 -20.96 6.62 -3.57
N GLU A 8 -20.64 7.89 -3.82
CA GLU A 8 -19.32 8.29 -4.33
C GLU A 8 -18.20 7.98 -3.32
N GLU A 9 -18.48 8.13 -2.02
CA GLU A 9 -17.58 7.73 -0.93
C GLU A 9 -17.34 6.22 -0.90
N ASP A 10 -18.39 5.42 -1.15
CA ASP A 10 -18.30 3.96 -1.21
C ASP A 10 -17.43 3.51 -2.37
N LEU A 11 -17.66 4.10 -3.55
CA LEU A 11 -16.84 3.83 -4.74
C LEU A 11 -15.40 4.30 -4.53
N LYS A 12 -15.18 5.44 -3.87
CA LYS A 12 -13.86 5.94 -3.50
C LYS A 12 -13.14 4.99 -2.53
N ALA A 13 -13.81 4.48 -1.50
CA ALA A 13 -13.25 3.51 -0.57
C ALA A 13 -12.90 2.19 -1.28
N LEU A 14 -13.86 1.62 -2.03
CA LEU A 14 -13.66 0.37 -2.79
C LEU A 14 -12.55 0.49 -3.86
N ASN A 15 -12.37 1.65 -4.49
CA ASN A 15 -11.28 1.89 -5.44
C ASN A 15 -9.92 2.15 -4.76
N GLN A 16 -9.92 2.73 -3.56
CA GLN A 16 -8.69 3.06 -2.82
C GLN A 16 -8.15 1.86 -2.04
N THR A 17 -8.98 1.23 -1.20
CA THR A 17 -8.55 0.12 -0.31
C THR A 17 -8.85 -1.27 -0.87
N GLY A 18 -9.75 -1.39 -1.86
CA GLY A 18 -10.37 -2.65 -2.25
C GLY A 18 -11.54 -3.06 -1.35
N ASN A 19 -11.88 -2.28 -0.32
CA ASN A 19 -12.84 -2.64 0.73
C ASN A 19 -13.74 -1.45 1.09
N LEU A 20 -14.98 -1.70 1.51
CA LEU A 20 -15.97 -0.63 1.72
C LEU A 20 -15.71 0.24 2.97
N GLY A 21 -14.99 -0.29 3.97
CA GLY A 21 -14.72 0.42 5.23
C GLY A 21 -15.91 0.50 6.21
N LYS A 22 -17.02 -0.16 5.91
CA LYS A 22 -18.22 -0.31 6.75
C LYS A 22 -18.96 -1.60 6.38
N ALA A 23 -19.78 -2.12 7.28
CA ALA A 23 -20.81 -3.11 6.95
C ALA A 23 -22.07 -2.41 6.37
N VAL A 24 -22.71 -3.04 5.38
CA VAL A 24 -23.96 -2.56 4.75
C VAL A 24 -24.91 -3.71 4.45
N ASP A 25 -26.22 -3.46 4.50
CA ASP A 25 -27.22 -4.48 4.23
C ASP A 25 -27.37 -4.75 2.72
N VAL A 26 -27.22 -6.02 2.34
CA VAL A 26 -27.40 -6.50 0.96
C VAL A 26 -28.31 -7.73 0.92
N VAL A 27 -29.05 -7.88 -0.19
CA VAL A 27 -29.92 -9.03 -0.44
C VAL A 27 -29.06 -10.27 -0.71
N ILE A 28 -29.13 -11.29 0.16
CA ILE A 28 -28.38 -12.54 0.01
C ILE A 28 -29.17 -13.62 -0.76
N ASP A 29 -30.49 -13.73 -0.54
CA ASP A 29 -31.40 -14.56 -1.35
C ASP A 29 -32.46 -13.68 -2.05
N TYR A 30 -32.43 -13.67 -3.38
CA TYR A 30 -33.34 -12.89 -4.23
C TYR A 30 -34.77 -13.42 -4.30
N ARG A 31 -35.01 -14.68 -3.88
CA ARG A 31 -36.33 -15.33 -3.83
C ARG A 31 -37.05 -15.00 -2.51
N THR A 32 -36.36 -15.07 -1.37
CA THR A 32 -36.92 -14.67 -0.06
C THR A 32 -36.87 -13.18 0.21
N LYS A 33 -36.01 -12.44 -0.50
CA LYS A 33 -35.61 -11.05 -0.20
C LYS A 33 -34.86 -10.89 1.12
N GLU A 34 -34.28 -11.97 1.66
CA GLU A 34 -33.47 -11.90 2.87
C GLU A 34 -32.27 -10.97 2.68
N THR A 35 -32.17 -9.95 3.53
CA THR A 35 -31.04 -9.02 3.62
C THR A 35 -30.19 -9.34 4.84
N LYS A 36 -28.86 -9.29 4.69
CA LYS A 36 -27.92 -9.33 5.82
C LYS A 36 -26.89 -8.22 5.71
N SER A 37 -26.48 -7.71 6.87
CA SER A 37 -25.34 -6.81 6.99
C SER A 37 -24.07 -7.55 6.58
N CYS A 38 -23.38 -7.02 5.57
CA CYS A 38 -22.20 -7.62 4.98
C CYS A 38 -21.07 -6.59 4.84
N TYR A 39 -19.84 -7.05 4.96
CA TYR A 39 -18.70 -6.34 4.39
C TYR A 39 -18.71 -6.49 2.87
N LEU A 40 -18.33 -5.44 2.13
CA LEU A 40 -18.11 -5.51 0.68
C LEU A 40 -16.63 -5.26 0.34
N SER A 41 -16.16 -6.00 -0.67
CA SER A 41 -14.83 -5.83 -1.28
C SER A 41 -14.95 -5.76 -2.79
N LYS A 42 -13.94 -5.17 -3.44
CA LYS A 42 -13.81 -5.02 -4.88
C LYS A 42 -12.45 -5.56 -5.33
N ASP A 43 -12.44 -6.45 -6.32
CA ASP A 43 -11.21 -6.83 -7.00
C ASP A 43 -10.65 -5.64 -7.83
N PRO A 44 -9.37 -5.27 -7.69
CA PRO A 44 -8.80 -4.10 -8.35
C PRO A 44 -8.56 -4.28 -9.85
N VAL A 45 -8.62 -5.50 -10.38
CA VAL A 45 -8.38 -5.85 -11.79
C VAL A 45 -9.70 -6.15 -12.52
N THR A 46 -10.49 -7.09 -12.01
CA THR A 46 -11.76 -7.52 -12.64
C THR A 46 -12.92 -6.57 -12.33
N ASN A 47 -12.79 -5.74 -11.29
CA ASN A 47 -13.84 -4.89 -10.73
C ASN A 47 -15.02 -5.68 -10.12
N GLU A 48 -14.89 -7.00 -9.93
CA GLU A 48 -15.91 -7.82 -9.30
C GLU A 48 -16.11 -7.45 -7.82
N LEU A 49 -17.37 -7.52 -7.36
CA LEU A 49 -17.77 -7.14 -6.01
C LEU A 49 -18.16 -8.36 -5.18
N PHE A 50 -17.47 -8.54 -4.06
CA PHE A 50 -17.65 -9.63 -3.10
C PHE A 50 -18.45 -9.14 -1.89
N HIS A 51 -19.18 -10.05 -1.23
CA HIS A 51 -19.88 -9.78 0.02
C HIS A 51 -19.70 -10.93 1.01
N MET A 52 -19.52 -10.59 2.29
CA MET A 52 -19.45 -11.56 3.38
C MET A 52 -20.32 -11.07 4.54
N PRO A 53 -21.35 -11.83 4.97
CA PRO A 53 -22.15 -11.50 6.13
C PRO A 53 -21.29 -11.33 7.39
N VAL A 54 -21.59 -10.32 8.21
CA VAL A 54 -20.81 -9.98 9.41
C VAL A 54 -20.70 -11.16 10.38
N GLU A 55 -21.76 -11.95 10.50
CA GLU A 55 -21.86 -13.22 11.27
C GLU A 55 -20.82 -14.29 10.86
N GLN A 56 -20.27 -14.26 9.63
CA GLN A 56 -19.30 -15.25 9.14
C GLN A 56 -17.85 -14.83 9.37
N ALA A 57 -17.61 -13.55 9.66
CA ALA A 57 -16.27 -12.99 9.71
C ALA A 57 -15.55 -13.35 11.02
N ARG A 58 -14.24 -13.62 10.92
CA ARG A 58 -13.38 -13.90 12.08
C ARG A 58 -12.33 -12.82 12.22
N ILE A 59 -12.54 -11.92 13.16
CA ILE A 59 -11.60 -10.84 13.48
C ILE A 59 -10.65 -11.33 14.59
N PRO A 60 -9.33 -11.41 14.34
CA PRO A 60 -8.39 -11.80 15.37
C PRO A 60 -8.20 -10.68 16.39
N ARG A 61 -8.06 -11.04 17.67
CA ARG A 61 -7.70 -10.08 18.75
C ARG A 61 -6.25 -9.59 18.66
N LYS A 62 -5.39 -10.30 17.93
CA LYS A 62 -3.96 -10.03 17.78
C LYS A 62 -3.54 -10.23 16.33
N VAL A 63 -2.78 -9.28 15.78
CA VAL A 63 -2.23 -9.29 14.42
C VAL A 63 -0.72 -9.14 14.52
N LYS A 64 0.03 -10.18 14.12
CA LYS A 64 1.47 -10.31 14.43
C LYS A 64 1.74 -10.17 15.94
N ASP A 65 2.59 -9.25 16.39
CA ASP A 65 2.80 -8.96 17.81
C ASP A 65 1.79 -7.96 18.40
N TYR A 66 1.14 -7.15 17.56
CA TYR A 66 0.21 -6.11 17.95
C TYR A 66 -1.15 -6.67 18.39
N THR A 67 -1.66 -6.22 19.53
CA THR A 67 -2.95 -6.65 20.10
C THR A 67 -3.94 -5.49 20.03
N LEU A 68 -5.12 -5.73 19.46
CA LEU A 68 -6.13 -4.68 19.29
C LEU A 68 -6.71 -4.29 20.65
N SER A 69 -6.79 -2.99 20.95
CA SER A 69 -7.61 -2.51 22.06
C SER A 69 -9.10 -2.80 21.78
N PRO A 70 -9.98 -2.77 22.81
CA PRO A 70 -11.42 -2.97 22.59
C PRO A 70 -12.00 -2.03 21.53
N LYS A 71 -11.62 -0.75 21.56
CA LYS A 71 -12.08 0.27 20.59
C LYS A 71 -11.66 -0.06 19.15
N GLU A 72 -10.45 -0.56 18.95
CA GLU A 72 -9.92 -0.95 17.63
C GLU A 72 -10.54 -2.27 17.14
N TYR A 73 -10.77 -3.22 18.05
CA TYR A 73 -11.50 -4.44 17.73
C TYR A 73 -12.95 -4.12 17.31
N ASP A 74 -13.65 -3.26 18.06
CA ASP A 74 -15.01 -2.84 17.74
C ASP A 74 -15.08 -2.03 16.43
N ALA A 75 -14.04 -1.28 16.09
CA ALA A 75 -13.91 -0.62 14.78
C ALA A 75 -13.75 -1.64 13.64
N ALA A 76 -12.89 -2.64 13.80
CA ALA A 76 -12.77 -3.75 12.85
C ALA A 76 -14.09 -4.54 12.70
N VAL A 77 -14.88 -4.71 13.78
CA VAL A 77 -16.22 -5.33 13.78
C VAL A 77 -17.26 -4.48 13.03
N ARG A 78 -17.09 -3.16 12.95
CA ARG A 78 -17.89 -2.30 12.06
C ARG A 78 -17.38 -2.27 10.62
N GLY A 79 -16.22 -2.88 10.35
CA GLY A 79 -15.56 -2.90 9.04
C GLY A 79 -14.61 -1.73 8.78
N GLU A 80 -14.37 -0.88 9.78
CA GLU A 80 -13.53 0.29 9.66
C GLU A 80 -12.07 -0.06 9.35
N GLU A 81 -11.35 0.89 8.76
CA GLU A 81 -9.90 0.84 8.67
C GLU A 81 -9.26 1.04 10.07
N VAL A 82 -8.38 0.13 10.50
CA VAL A 82 -7.70 0.19 11.81
C VAL A 82 -6.19 0.30 11.62
N PRO A 83 -5.57 1.46 11.93
CA PRO A 83 -4.11 1.60 11.98
C PRO A 83 -3.49 0.67 13.02
N ILE A 84 -2.41 -0.02 12.66
CA ILE A 84 -1.60 -0.83 13.57
C ILE A 84 -0.11 -0.55 13.37
N ARG A 85 0.68 -0.70 14.43
CA ARG A 85 2.16 -0.65 14.37
C ARG A 85 2.72 -1.89 15.03
N PHE A 86 3.32 -2.77 14.23
CA PHE A 86 3.73 -4.11 14.64
C PHE A 86 5.21 -4.36 14.35
N LYS A 87 5.84 -5.26 15.10
CA LYS A 87 7.21 -5.74 14.89
C LYS A 87 7.17 -7.02 14.05
N SER A 88 7.95 -7.06 12.97
CA SER A 88 8.12 -8.30 12.20
C SER A 88 9.03 -9.28 12.91
N ASP A 89 9.01 -10.52 12.44
CA ASP A 89 9.83 -11.62 12.94
C ASP A 89 11.34 -11.33 12.76
N ASN A 90 11.70 -10.47 11.79
CA ASN A 90 13.04 -9.93 11.56
C ASN A 90 13.37 -8.70 12.44
N GLY A 91 12.55 -8.40 13.44
CA GLY A 91 12.77 -7.35 14.44
C GLY A 91 12.47 -5.91 14.00
N LYS A 92 12.14 -5.67 12.72
CA LYS A 92 11.82 -4.33 12.19
C LYS A 92 10.37 -3.93 12.47
N PHE A 93 10.12 -2.65 12.73
CA PHE A 93 8.77 -2.12 12.91
C PHE A 93 8.14 -1.70 11.59
N TYR A 94 6.84 -2.00 11.43
CA TYR A 94 6.01 -1.60 10.30
C TYR A 94 4.76 -0.91 10.82
N ALA A 95 4.32 0.14 10.12
CA ALA A 95 3.03 0.78 10.32
C ALA A 95 2.17 0.52 9.07
N THR A 96 0.94 0.07 9.26
CA THR A 96 -0.03 -0.18 8.19
C THR A 96 -1.45 -0.16 8.76
N SER A 97 -2.45 -0.02 7.92
CA SER A 97 -3.85 -0.23 8.33
C SER A 97 -4.31 -1.64 7.98
N ILE A 98 -5.15 -2.21 8.84
CA ILE A 98 -5.89 -3.45 8.56
C ILE A 98 -7.39 -3.13 8.34
N GLN A 99 -8.07 -3.99 7.58
CA GLN A 99 -9.49 -3.85 7.28
C GLN A 99 -10.12 -5.23 7.06
N MET A 100 -11.44 -5.37 7.25
CA MET A 100 -12.14 -6.61 6.93
C MET A 100 -12.40 -6.71 5.42
N SER A 101 -12.03 -7.85 4.82
CA SER A 101 -12.17 -8.13 3.41
C SER A 101 -13.10 -9.31 3.17
N ALA A 102 -14.13 -9.09 2.35
CA ALA A 102 -15.06 -10.09 1.86
C ALA A 102 -14.47 -10.96 0.72
N ALA A 103 -13.44 -10.45 0.01
CA ALA A 103 -12.69 -11.21 -0.99
C ALA A 103 -11.78 -12.25 -0.29
N GLU A 104 -10.89 -11.78 0.59
CA GLU A 104 -10.00 -12.64 1.40
C GLU A 104 -10.73 -13.40 2.53
N ARG A 105 -12.01 -13.10 2.75
CA ARG A 105 -12.87 -13.63 3.83
C ARG A 105 -12.27 -13.48 5.24
N GLY A 106 -11.50 -12.42 5.46
CA GLY A 106 -10.71 -12.21 6.67
C GLY A 106 -10.11 -10.81 6.76
N VAL A 107 -9.23 -10.59 7.73
CA VAL A 107 -8.56 -9.29 7.91
C VAL A 107 -7.38 -9.17 6.94
N GLU A 108 -7.43 -8.11 6.13
CA GLU A 108 -6.47 -7.77 5.08
C GLU A 108 -5.58 -6.60 5.53
N PHE A 109 -4.30 -6.59 5.11
CA PHE A 109 -3.38 -5.46 5.30
C PHE A 109 -3.44 -4.51 4.09
N LEU A 110 -3.74 -3.23 4.30
CA LEU A 110 -3.92 -2.28 3.21
C LEU A 110 -2.61 -1.80 2.59
N TRP A 111 -1.54 -1.69 3.39
CA TRP A 111 -0.25 -1.13 2.96
C TRP A 111 -0.41 0.26 2.31
N GLU A 112 0.12 0.47 1.11
CA GLU A 112 0.08 1.73 0.36
C GLU A 112 -1.35 2.21 0.04
N ARG A 113 -2.35 1.33 0.18
CA ARG A 113 -3.77 1.66 -0.03
C ARG A 113 -4.44 2.37 1.15
N SER A 114 -3.82 2.36 2.33
CA SER A 114 -4.33 2.96 3.58
C SER A 114 -4.92 4.37 3.37
N THR A 115 -6.17 4.60 3.78
CA THR A 115 -6.77 5.95 3.73
C THR A 115 -6.24 6.85 4.85
N LYS A 116 -5.81 6.25 5.97
CA LYS A 116 -5.25 6.99 7.11
C LYS A 116 -3.77 7.26 6.87
N LYS A 117 -3.34 8.48 7.22
CA LYS A 117 -1.93 8.84 7.28
C LYS A 117 -1.29 8.08 8.45
N LEU A 118 -0.24 7.33 8.14
CA LEU A 118 0.53 6.55 9.08
C LEU A 118 1.91 7.20 9.22
N GLU A 119 2.45 7.26 10.43
CA GLU A 119 3.79 7.78 10.65
C GLU A 119 4.84 6.77 10.18
N GLU A 120 5.66 7.17 9.21
CA GLU A 120 6.66 6.31 8.60
C GLU A 120 7.76 5.94 9.60
N ALA A 121 7.89 4.63 9.89
CA ALA A 121 8.94 4.11 10.77
C ALA A 121 10.38 4.19 10.16
N GLN A 122 10.54 4.80 8.98
CA GLN A 122 11.79 4.74 8.19
C GLN A 122 12.98 5.54 8.77
N LYS A 123 12.79 6.32 9.84
CA LYS A 123 13.87 7.11 10.48
C LYS A 123 14.82 6.33 11.39
N GLN A 124 14.66 5.01 11.56
CA GLN A 124 15.58 4.17 12.33
C GLN A 124 16.17 3.07 11.43
N GLY A 125 17.33 3.35 10.82
CA GLY A 125 17.99 2.41 9.91
C GLY A 125 19.32 2.84 9.26
N GLN A 126 19.71 4.13 9.33
CA GLN A 126 21.00 4.63 8.83
C GLN A 126 21.64 5.63 9.79
N GLU A 127 22.08 5.17 10.97
CA GLU A 127 22.99 5.95 11.85
C GLU A 127 23.65 5.08 12.93
N GLN A 128 24.33 4.00 12.55
CA GLN A 128 25.28 3.28 13.43
C GLN A 128 26.24 2.33 12.68
N ASP A 129 27.25 2.90 12.01
CA ASP A 129 28.61 2.36 12.09
C ASP A 129 29.54 3.55 12.39
N GLY A 130 29.98 3.63 13.64
CA GLY A 130 30.69 4.76 14.22
C GLY A 130 32.04 4.33 14.80
N SER A 131 32.84 3.63 14.01
CA SER A 131 34.22 3.28 14.38
C SER A 131 35.10 4.54 14.43
N GLN A 132 35.45 4.96 15.65
CA GLN A 132 36.18 6.21 15.92
C GLN A 132 37.68 6.09 15.66
N GLN A 133 38.27 7.05 14.94
CA GLN A 133 39.57 7.63 15.32
C GLN A 133 39.89 8.98 14.63
N GLN A 134 40.44 9.89 15.43
CA GLN A 134 40.99 11.21 15.10
C GLN A 134 41.88 11.63 16.30
N PRO A 135 42.69 12.71 16.22
CA PRO A 135 43.07 13.52 15.07
C PRO A 135 44.60 13.67 14.90
N HIS A 136 45.05 14.33 13.82
CA HIS A 136 46.16 15.30 13.86
C HIS A 136 46.02 16.28 12.66
N ALA A 137 46.54 17.49 12.80
CA ALA A 137 46.33 18.63 11.88
C ALA A 137 47.50 19.63 12.02
N PRO A 138 47.51 20.79 11.32
CA PRO A 138 46.96 21.18 10.00
C PRO A 138 48.10 21.61 9.03
N VAL A 139 47.82 22.29 7.89
CA VAL A 139 48.56 23.49 7.35
C VAL A 139 48.15 23.87 5.90
N GLN A 140 47.61 25.09 5.73
CA GLN A 140 47.78 26.08 4.61
C GLN A 140 47.52 25.68 3.11
N VAL A 141 47.33 26.58 2.12
CA VAL A 141 46.83 27.98 1.98
C VAL A 141 46.35 28.21 0.52
N ALA A 142 45.39 29.14 0.32
CA ALA A 142 44.92 29.85 -0.89
C ALA A 142 45.26 29.38 -2.34
N GLY A 143 44.25 29.38 -3.22
CA GLY A 143 44.44 29.35 -4.69
C GLY A 143 43.16 29.41 -5.55
N LYS A 144 42.86 30.57 -6.16
CA LYS A 144 41.81 30.81 -7.19
C LYS A 144 42.25 32.01 -8.06
N PRO A 145 41.69 32.23 -9.28
CA PRO A 145 41.30 31.28 -10.34
C PRO A 145 41.83 31.76 -11.72
N ARG A 146 41.48 31.11 -12.86
CA ARG A 146 41.62 31.73 -14.21
C ARG A 146 40.61 31.23 -15.27
N LYS A 147 40.34 32.12 -16.25
CA LYS A 147 39.48 31.96 -17.47
C LYS A 147 40.27 31.30 -18.63
N LYS A 148 39.73 30.97 -19.82
CA LYS A 148 38.33 31.11 -20.37
C LYS A 148 37.76 29.70 -20.74
N GLU A 149 37.37 29.24 -21.95
CA GLU A 149 37.25 29.78 -23.32
C GLU A 149 36.09 29.07 -24.09
N GLU A 150 35.50 29.70 -25.11
CA GLU A 150 34.50 29.13 -26.05
C GLU A 150 35.23 28.49 -27.29
N ALA A 151 34.65 27.85 -28.32
CA ALA A 151 33.28 27.65 -28.78
C ALA A 151 33.12 26.39 -29.67
N SER A 152 31.87 26.15 -30.11
CA SER A 152 31.31 25.17 -31.07
C SER A 152 32.12 24.71 -32.30
N GLN A 153 31.80 23.49 -32.78
CA GLN A 153 31.66 23.20 -34.23
C GLN A 153 30.71 22.02 -34.53
N GLN A 154 30.30 21.86 -35.80
CA GLN A 154 29.07 21.17 -36.20
C GLN A 154 29.19 20.46 -37.57
N ALA A 155 28.89 19.15 -37.63
CA ALA A 155 28.51 18.37 -38.83
C ALA A 155 27.94 17.01 -38.34
N GLU A 156 26.76 16.48 -38.69
CA GLU A 156 25.98 16.28 -39.94
C GLU A 156 26.20 14.95 -40.70
N LYS A 157 25.08 14.22 -40.89
CA LYS A 157 24.75 13.24 -41.97
C LYS A 157 25.40 11.82 -42.01
N LYS A 158 24.71 10.84 -41.38
CA LYS A 158 23.90 9.69 -41.96
C LYS A 158 24.22 9.15 -43.38
N PRO A 159 23.79 7.90 -43.81
CA PRO A 159 23.06 6.80 -43.12
C PRO A 159 23.46 5.32 -43.52
N ARG A 160 22.58 4.33 -43.19
CA ARG A 160 22.51 2.90 -43.65
C ARG A 160 23.49 1.91 -42.95
N THR A 161 23.27 0.59 -42.89
CA THR A 161 22.32 -0.34 -43.58
C THR A 161 21.38 -1.15 -42.63
N ARG A 162 20.56 -2.05 -43.18
CA ARG A 162 19.53 -2.90 -42.53
C ARG A 162 19.65 -4.37 -43.00
N LYS A 163 19.15 -5.31 -42.18
CA LYS A 163 18.70 -6.71 -42.45
C LYS A 163 19.56 -7.84 -41.83
N PRO A 164 19.00 -9.06 -41.61
CA PRO A 164 17.60 -9.50 -41.70
C PRO A 164 17.00 -10.03 -40.38
N SER A 165 15.72 -10.42 -40.41
CA SER A 165 15.02 -11.14 -39.34
C SER A 165 15.39 -12.63 -39.32
N ILE A 166 15.30 -13.27 -38.14
CA ILE A 166 15.33 -14.72 -37.96
C ILE A 166 13.95 -15.17 -37.48
N THR A 167 13.26 -16.00 -38.26
CA THR A 167 12.02 -16.68 -37.83
C THR A 167 12.36 -18.01 -37.16
N PRO A 168 11.79 -18.33 -35.98
CA PRO A 168 11.86 -19.68 -35.43
C PRO A 168 11.03 -20.66 -36.27
N LYS A 169 11.40 -21.94 -36.22
CA LYS A 169 10.57 -23.05 -36.72
C LYS A 169 9.73 -23.64 -35.59
N MET A 170 8.60 -24.24 -35.97
CA MET A 170 7.97 -25.35 -35.24
C MET A 170 8.59 -26.66 -35.72
#